data_AF-A0AAW6SA94-F1
#
_entry.id   AF-A0AAW6SA94-F1
#
_cell.length_a   1.000
_cell.length_b   1.000
_cell.length_c   1.000
_cell.angle_alpha   90.00
_cell.angle_beta   90.00
_cell.angle_gamma   90.00
#
_symmetry.space_group_name_H-M   'P 1'
#
loop_
_entity.id
_entity.type
_entity.pdbx_description
1 polymer ?
#
loop_
_entity_poly.entity_id
_entity_poly.type
_entity_poly.pdbx_seq_one_letter_code
_entity_poly.pdbx_strand_id
1 'polypeptide(L)' 'MANDDERRPYPPVNFIDSDNWQPYTRLIPANEVHEWINRQILSDTGSIHNPDHEHLLEADLCFMWASGSFA' A
#
# COMPACT_ATOMS: atom_id res chain seq x y z
N MET A 1 -15.80 -0.89 16.80
CA MET A 1 -14.33 -0.82 16.89
C MET A 1 -13.84 -1.35 15.55
N ALA A 2 -13.32 -0.51 14.65
CA ALA A 2 -12.74 -1.02 13.41
C ALA A 2 -11.53 -1.86 13.79
N ASN A 3 -11.45 -3.11 13.33
CA ASN A 3 -10.29 -3.94 13.62
C ASN A 3 -9.07 -3.25 13.01
N ASP A 4 -8.00 -3.12 13.77
CA ASP A 4 -6.79 -2.44 13.30
C ASP A 4 -6.20 -3.12 12.05
N ASP A 5 -6.49 -4.40 11.87
CA ASP A 5 -6.15 -5.22 10.69
C ASP A 5 -6.90 -4.81 9.40
N GLU A 6 -8.03 -4.12 9.51
CA GLU A 6 -8.78 -3.60 8.35
C GLU A 6 -8.21 -2.26 7.85
N ARG A 7 -7.42 -1.54 8.68
CA ARG A 7 -6.92 -0.22 8.30
C ARG A 7 -5.86 -0.33 7.23
N ARG A 8 -6.07 0.44 6.16
CA ARG A 8 -5.05 0.65 5.14
C ARG A 8 -3.82 1.32 5.78
N PRO A 9 -2.61 0.79 5.54
CA PRO A 9 -1.38 1.38 6.07
C PRO A 9 -1.11 2.76 5.47
N TYR A 10 -0.37 3.57 6.23
CA TYR A 10 0.08 4.89 5.84
C TYR A 10 1.59 4.90 5.59
N PRO A 11 2.10 5.80 4.73
CA PRO A 11 3.53 5.96 4.55
C PRO A 11 4.20 6.40 5.86
N PRO A 12 5.48 6.05 6.07
CA PRO A 12 6.25 6.53 7.22
C PRO A 12 6.27 8.07 7.27
N VAL A 13 5.96 8.67 8.42
CA VAL A 13 5.87 10.14 8.57
C VAL A 13 7.19 10.82 8.17
N ASN A 14 8.32 10.26 8.58
CA ASN A 14 9.65 10.79 8.25
C ASN A 14 9.97 10.75 6.74
N PHE A 15 9.21 9.99 5.95
CA PHE A 15 9.39 9.90 4.50
C PHE A 15 8.62 11.01 3.76
N ILE A 16 7.42 11.36 4.22
CA ILE A 16 6.55 12.38 3.62
C ILE A 16 6.71 13.78 4.22
N ASP A 17 7.62 13.95 5.19
CA ASP A 17 7.81 15.22 5.87
C ASP A 17 8.33 16.33 4.95
N SER A 18 7.75 17.53 5.08
CA SER A 18 8.05 18.72 4.27
C SER A 18 9.47 19.23 4.46
N ASP A 19 10.07 19.01 5.63
CA ASP A 19 11.43 19.43 5.95
C ASP A 19 12.46 18.65 5.12
N ASN A 20 12.10 17.43 4.69
CA ASN A 20 12.96 16.57 3.87
C ASN A 20 12.64 16.69 2.37
N TRP A 21 12.32 17.90 1.91
CA TRP A 21 12.03 18.19 0.51
C TRP A 21 13.22 17.83 -0.39
N GLN A 22 12.92 17.20 -1.54
CA GLN A 22 13.89 16.85 -2.57
C GLN A 22 13.34 17.31 -3.92
N PRO A 23 14.21 17.68 -4.87
CA PRO A 23 13.78 18.09 -6.21
C PRO A 23 13.28 16.93 -7.08
N TYR A 24 13.21 15.70 -6.53
CA TYR A 24 12.75 14.50 -7.20
C TYR A 24 11.84 13.67 -6.28
N THR A 25 10.96 12.87 -6.89
CA THR A 25 10.11 11.91 -6.17
C THR A 25 10.96 10.78 -5.62
N ARG A 26 10.96 10.62 -4.29
CA ARG A 26 11.58 9.45 -3.65
C ARG A 26 10.58 8.30 -3.64
N LEU A 27 11.09 7.08 -3.76
CA LEU A 27 10.32 5.85 -3.67
C LEU A 27 10.93 4.95 -2.60
N ILE A 28 10.10 4.37 -1.75
CA ILE A 28 10.50 3.32 -0.79
C ILE A 28 9.55 2.13 -0.92
N PRO A 29 10.01 0.90 -0.63
CA PRO A 29 9.12 -0.27 -0.62
C PRO A 29 7.99 -0.08 0.41
N ALA A 30 6.80 -0.52 0.04
CA ALA A 30 5.59 -0.47 0.87
C ALA A 30 5.13 -1.90 1.20
N ASN A 31 5.96 -2.64 1.92
CA ASN A 31 5.70 -4.05 2.25
C ASN A 31 4.40 -4.20 3.07
N GLU A 32 4.08 -3.22 3.92
CA GLU A 32 2.83 -3.26 4.68
C GLU A 32 1.59 -3.15 3.78
N VAL A 33 1.69 -2.43 2.66
CA VAL A 33 0.60 -2.35 1.67
C VAL A 33 0.41 -3.68 0.96
N HIS A 34 1.51 -4.35 0.61
CA HIS A 34 1.45 -5.67 0.00
C HIS A 34 0.68 -6.66 0.89
N GLU A 35 1.05 -6.74 2.17
CA GLU A 35 0.37 -7.60 3.15
C GLU A 35 -1.12 -7.25 3.29
N TRP A 36 -1.43 -5.95 3.38
CA TRP A 36 -2.82 -5.49 3.51
C TRP A 36 -3.66 -5.84 2.27
N ILE A 37 -3.11 -5.69 1.06
CA ILE A 37 -3.82 -6.05 -0.18
C ILE A 37 -4.11 -7.55 -0.23
N ASN A 38 -3.14 -8.39 0.11
CA ASN A 38 -3.34 -9.84 0.13
C ASN A 38 -4.46 -10.22 1.09
N ARG A 39 -4.51 -9.62 2.28
CA ARG A 39 -5.54 -9.94 3.29
C ARG A 39 -6.91 -9.37 2.97
N GLN A 40 -6.98 -8.15 2.45
CA GLN A 40 -8.25 -7.42 2.31
C GLN A 40 -8.89 -7.57 0.93
N ILE A 41 -8.09 -7.67 -0.13
CA ILE A 41 -8.56 -7.67 -1.53
C ILE A 41 -8.46 -9.08 -2.15
N LEU A 42 -7.37 -9.81 -1.89
CA LEU A 42 -7.12 -11.09 -2.56
C LEU A 42 -7.65 -12.30 -1.78
N SER A 43 -7.57 -12.29 -0.45
CA SER A 43 -8.13 -13.34 0.40
C SER A 43 -9.65 -13.39 0.29
N ASP A 44 -10.23 -14.58 0.20
CA ASP A 44 -11.69 -14.80 0.18
C ASP A 44 -12.39 -14.34 1.47
N THR A 45 -11.62 -14.27 2.56
CA THR A 45 -12.07 -13.73 3.86
C THR A 45 -11.91 -12.21 3.98
N GLY A 46 -11.40 -11.54 2.96
CA GLY A 46 -11.12 -10.11 2.97
C GLY A 46 -12.39 -9.26 2.92
N SER A 47 -12.38 -8.12 3.63
CA SER A 47 -13.56 -7.24 3.72
C SER A 47 -13.94 -6.61 2.38
N ILE A 48 -12.97 -6.45 1.48
CA ILE A 48 -13.13 -5.87 0.14
C ILE A 48 -12.67 -6.84 -0.96
N HIS A 49 -12.82 -8.14 -0.70
CA HIS A 49 -12.46 -9.18 -1.64
C HIS A 49 -13.22 -9.02 -2.96
N ASN A 50 -12.50 -9.14 -4.07
CA ASN A 50 -13.09 -9.21 -5.40
C ASN A 50 -12.54 -10.43 -6.16
N PRO A 51 -13.38 -11.41 -6.54
CA PRO A 51 -12.93 -12.60 -7.26
C PRO A 51 -12.28 -12.26 -8.61
N ASP A 52 -12.65 -11.15 -9.25
CA ASP A 52 -11.98 -10.71 -10.49
C ASP A 52 -10.49 -10.40 -10.30
N HIS A 53 -10.04 -10.16 -9.07
CA HIS A 53 -8.64 -9.85 -8.74
C HIS A 53 -7.76 -11.08 -8.49
N GLU A 54 -8.29 -12.31 -8.66
CA GLU A 54 -7.50 -13.54 -8.52
C GLU A 54 -6.24 -13.54 -9.41
N HIS A 55 -6.33 -12.95 -10.60
CA HIS A 55 -5.19 -12.80 -11.52
C HIS A 55 -4.00 -12.02 -10.95
N LEU A 56 -4.18 -11.24 -9.89
CA LEU A 56 -3.11 -10.49 -9.24
C LEU A 56 -2.24 -11.37 -8.32
N LEU A 57 -2.72 -12.55 -7.92
CA LEU A 57 -1.94 -13.49 -7.08
C LEU A 57 -0.73 -14.06 -7.83
N GLU A 58 -0.85 -14.23 -9.14
CA GLU A 58 0.21 -14.76 -10.00
C GLU A 58 1.02 -13.66 -10.71
N ALA A 59 0.66 -12.39 -10.47
CA ALA A 59 1.34 -11.26 -11.08
C ALA A 59 2.56 -10.83 -10.27
N ASP A 60 3.65 -10.50 -10.95
CA ASP A 60 4.85 -9.91 -10.33
C ASP A 60 4.58 -8.44 -9.95
N LEU A 61 3.96 -8.22 -8.79
CA LEU A 61 3.59 -6.90 -8.29
C LEU A 61 4.50 -6.42 -7.16
N CYS A 62 4.87 -5.14 -7.21
CA CYS A 62 5.57 -4.45 -6.14
C CYS A 62 4.82 -3.17 -5.76
N PHE A 63 4.76 -2.90 -4.45
CA PHE A 63 4.11 -1.70 -3.91
C PHE A 63 5.17 -0.79 -3.31
N MET A 64 5.04 0.51 -3.58
CA MET A 64 5.98 1.53 -3.12
C MET A 64 5.23 2.77 -2.63
N TRP A 65 5.80 3.44 -1.64
CA TRP A 65 5.39 4.78 -1.25
C TRP A 65 6.15 5.80 -2.07
N ALA A 66 5.45 6.85 -2.49
CA ALA A 66 6.05 8.03 -3.10
C ALA A 66 6.07 9.19 -2.10
N SER A 67 7.15 9.98 -2.07
CA SER A 67 7.28 11.11 -1.16
C SER A 67 6.34 12.28 -1.49
N GLY A 68 5.69 12.25 -2.64
CA GLY A 68 4.73 13.24 -3.09
C GLY A 68 3.93 12.74 -4.28
N SER A 69 2.84 13.43 -4.63
CA SER A 69 2.08 13.16 -5.83
C SER A 69 2.78 13.68 -7.08
N PHE A 70 2.25 13.32 -8.25
CA PHE A 70 2.59 14.00 -9.49
C PHE A 70 2.05 15.44 -9.44
N ALA A 71 2.85 16.40 -9.93
CA ALA A 71 2.48 17.81 -10.06
C ALA A 71 1.83 18.07 -11.41
#